data_AF-E6MEZ5-F1
#
_entry.id   AF-E6MEZ5-F1
#
_cell.length_a   1.000
_cell.length_b   1.000
_cell.length_c   1.000
_cell.angle_alpha   90.00
_cell.angle_beta   90.00
_cell.angle_gamma   90.00
#
_symmetry.space_group_name_H-M   'P 1'
#
loop_
_entity.id
_entity.type
_entity.pdbx_description
1 polymer ?
#
loop_
_entity_poly.entity_id
_entity_poly.type
_entity_poly.pdbx_seq_one_letter_code
_entity_poly.pdbx_strand_id
1 'polypeptide(L)'
;MNWLFVLVDKGTSEQRWLLKIRNLQQLVAYHQAIRLAGTGLKDDISNRIKNLDLEHASHHTSDEDLDRQFVAITSQKNIYYDADGNWSTDEHVADNFLYRKFLEFPHFTEDDIVIKSFNDGTHSYARLGDLEVREGDVVKWDTFDEAYQACLRIIGQ
;
A
#
# COMPACT_ATOMS: atom_id res chain seq x y z
N MET A 1 10.51 -5.49 -9.82
CA MET A 1 9.41 -6.05 -9.01
C MET A 1 8.56 -4.88 -8.54
N ASN A 2 7.23 -5.00 -8.60
CA ASN A 2 6.31 -4.00 -8.06
C ASN A 2 5.66 -4.55 -6.79
N TRP A 3 5.53 -3.68 -5.79
CA TRP A 3 4.85 -3.94 -4.53
C TRP A 3 3.39 -3.54 -4.66
N LEU A 4 2.50 -4.39 -4.16
CA LEU A 4 1.07 -4.14 -4.18
C LEU A 4 0.63 -3.71 -2.77
N PHE A 5 0.18 -2.47 -2.66
CA PHE A 5 -0.51 -1.97 -1.48
C PHE A 5 -2.01 -2.04 -1.73
N VAL A 6 -2.75 -2.48 -0.72
CA VAL A 6 -4.21 -2.55 -0.75
C VAL A 6 -4.76 -1.67 0.36
N LEU A 7 -5.71 -0.80 0.02
CA LEU A 7 -6.49 -0.08 1.01
C LEU A 7 -7.63 -1.00 1.43
N VAL A 8 -7.85 -1.12 2.73
CA VAL A 8 -8.93 -1.91 3.31
C VAL A 8 -9.75 -1.05 4.26
N ASP A 9 -11.00 -1.46 4.50
CA ASP A 9 -11.92 -0.84 5.44
C ASP A 9 -12.12 0.66 5.18
N LYS A 10 -12.15 1.04 3.90
CA LYS A 10 -12.15 2.44 3.45
C LYS A 10 -13.32 3.23 4.02
N GLY A 11 -13.04 4.42 4.54
CA GLY A 11 -14.01 5.32 5.15
C GLY A 11 -14.46 4.92 6.56
N THR A 12 -13.82 3.91 7.18
CA THR A 12 -14.08 3.49 8.56
C THR A 12 -12.91 3.86 9.48
N SER A 13 -13.08 3.68 10.80
CA SER A 13 -11.99 3.88 11.78
C SER A 13 -10.84 2.90 11.63
N GLU A 14 -11.07 1.77 10.94
CA GLU A 14 -10.07 0.72 10.73
C GLU A 14 -9.35 0.86 9.38
N GLN A 15 -9.65 1.93 8.63
CA GLN A 15 -9.05 2.19 7.32
C GLN A 15 -7.52 2.18 7.41
N ARG A 16 -6.88 1.35 6.58
CA ARG A 16 -5.41 1.29 6.51
C ARG A 16 -4.91 0.72 5.21
N TRP A 17 -3.66 1.02 4.89
CA TRP A 17 -2.94 0.35 3.81
C TRP A 17 -2.25 -0.92 4.32
N LEU A 18 -2.32 -1.98 3.51
CA LEU A 18 -1.58 -3.23 3.73
C LEU A 18 -0.70 -3.53 2.53
N LEU A 19 0.54 -3.95 2.77
CA LEU A 19 1.40 -4.53 1.74
C LEU A 19 1.03 -6.00 1.53
N LYS A 20 0.66 -6.36 0.29
CA LYS A 20 0.29 -7.74 -0.07
C LYS A 20 1.46 -8.49 -0.71
N ILE A 21 1.95 -9.52 -0.02
CA ILE A 21 2.95 -10.48 -0.50
C ILE A 21 2.24 -11.73 -1.02
N ARG A 22 2.51 -12.09 -2.28
CA ARG A 22 1.78 -13.14 -3.01
C ARG A 22 2.64 -14.33 -3.39
N ASN A 23 3.96 -14.21 -3.24
CA ASN A 23 4.90 -15.25 -3.61
C ASN A 23 6.21 -15.14 -2.84
N LEU A 24 7.01 -16.18 -2.97
CA LEU A 24 8.26 -16.32 -2.23
C LEU A 24 9.31 -15.26 -2.61
N GLN A 25 9.36 -14.89 -3.89
CA GLN A 25 10.29 -13.85 -4.35
C GLN A 25 10.02 -12.51 -3.67
N GLN A 26 8.73 -12.15 -3.53
CA GLN A 26 8.32 -10.94 -2.80
C GLN A 26 8.64 -11.03 -1.31
N LEU A 27 8.40 -12.19 -0.68
CA LEU A 27 8.70 -12.41 0.74
C LEU A 27 10.20 -12.23 1.02
N VAL A 28 11.06 -12.89 0.25
CA VAL A 28 12.52 -12.81 0.40
C VAL A 28 13.00 -11.38 0.21
N ALA A 29 12.50 -10.69 -0.82
CA ALA A 29 12.89 -9.31 -1.10
C ALA A 29 12.42 -8.33 0.00
N TYR A 30 11.28 -8.58 0.63
CA TYR A 30 10.78 -7.75 1.73
C TYR A 30 11.71 -7.87 2.96
N HIS A 31 12.04 -9.10 3.36
CA HIS A 31 12.98 -9.36 4.46
C HIS A 31 14.39 -8.80 4.18
N GLN A 32 14.86 -8.90 2.94
CA GLN A 32 16.13 -8.27 2.53
C GLN A 32 16.07 -6.74 2.69
N ALA A 33 14.97 -6.10 2.28
CA ALA A 33 14.81 -4.66 2.39
C ALA A 33 14.78 -4.18 3.86
N ILE A 34 14.05 -4.87 4.74
CA ILE A 34 14.03 -4.58 6.18
C ILE A 34 15.42 -4.74 6.79
N ARG A 35 16.09 -5.87 6.52
CA ARG A 35 17.42 -6.13 7.07
C ARG A 35 18.41 -5.05 6.64
N LEU A 36 18.39 -4.64 5.38
CA LEU A 36 19.25 -3.57 4.88
C LEU A 36 18.97 -2.23 5.57
N ALA A 37 17.70 -1.87 5.76
CA ALA A 37 17.32 -0.66 6.48
C ALA A 37 17.84 -0.65 7.93
N GLY A 38 17.75 -1.78 8.64
CA GLY A 38 18.27 -1.93 10.01
C GLY A 38 19.80 -1.85 10.15
N THR A 39 20.57 -1.98 9.05
CA THR A 39 22.04 -1.88 9.11
C THR A 39 22.61 -0.46 8.98
N GLY A 40 21.77 0.56 8.74
CA GLY A 40 22.22 1.96 8.68
C GLY A 40 23.14 2.34 7.51
N LEU A 41 23.32 1.48 6.49
CA LEU A 41 24.06 1.79 5.26
C LEU A 41 23.29 2.80 4.38
N LYS A 42 23.45 4.09 4.69
CA LYS A 42 22.67 5.20 4.13
C LYS A 42 23.13 5.73 2.75
N ASP A 43 24.24 5.30 2.17
CA ASP A 43 24.88 6.14 1.13
C ASP A 43 24.68 5.76 -0.34
N ASP A 44 23.77 4.84 -0.68
CA ASP A 44 23.29 4.73 -2.08
C ASP A 44 21.92 4.04 -2.18
N ILE A 45 21.69 3.07 -1.30
CA ILE A 45 20.42 2.36 -1.16
C ILE A 45 19.33 3.29 -0.58
N SER A 46 19.71 4.25 0.29
CA SER A 46 18.77 5.18 0.92
C SER A 46 18.01 6.04 -0.11
N ASN A 47 18.62 6.41 -1.24
CA ASN A 47 17.92 7.14 -2.31
C ASN A 47 16.86 6.30 -3.04
N ARG A 48 16.85 4.97 -2.86
CA ARG A 48 15.82 4.05 -3.37
C ARG A 48 14.84 3.58 -2.28
N ILE A 49 15.04 3.98 -1.03
CA ILE A 49 14.29 3.56 0.17
C ILE A 49 13.73 4.77 0.96
N LYS A 50 13.81 6.00 0.43
CA LYS A 50 13.15 7.17 1.02
C LYS A 50 11.63 6.99 0.89
N ASN A 51 10.81 6.88 1.94
CA ASN A 51 11.04 6.72 3.37
C ASN A 51 10.04 5.66 3.86
N LEU A 52 10.43 4.78 4.77
CA LEU A 52 9.43 4.07 5.57
C LEU A 52 9.95 3.57 6.91
N ASP A 53 9.00 3.39 7.83
CA ASP A 53 8.92 2.61 9.09
C ASP A 53 9.59 1.21 9.12
N LEU A 54 10.67 0.99 8.37
CA LEU A 54 11.42 -0.26 8.33
C LEU A 54 12.20 -0.54 9.62
N GLU A 55 12.42 0.48 10.46
CA GLU A 55 13.05 0.32 11.77
C GLU A 55 12.13 -0.46 12.72
N HIS A 56 10.82 -0.14 12.76
CA HIS A 56 9.82 -0.87 13.54
C HIS A 56 9.65 -2.31 13.04
N ALA A 57 9.51 -2.53 11.72
CA ALA A 57 9.37 -3.86 11.14
C ALA A 57 10.58 -4.78 11.41
N SER A 58 11.79 -4.22 11.56
CA SER A 58 12.99 -5.00 11.90
C SER A 58 12.92 -5.67 13.27
N HIS A 59 12.17 -5.09 14.21
CA HIS A 59 11.95 -5.65 15.55
C HIS A 59 10.93 -6.80 15.57
N HIS A 60 10.19 -7.03 14.48
CA HIS A 60 9.14 -8.05 14.36
C HIS A 60 9.50 -9.22 13.44
N THR A 61 10.78 -9.36 13.09
CA THR A 61 11.26 -10.48 12.27
C THR A 61 12.01 -11.49 13.14
N SER A 62 11.26 -12.40 13.77
CA SER A 62 11.86 -13.61 14.35
C SER A 62 12.06 -14.67 13.28
N ASP A 63 13.05 -15.56 13.44
CA ASP A 63 13.22 -16.72 12.53
C ASP A 63 11.95 -17.59 12.50
N GLU A 64 11.19 -17.63 13.60
CA GLU A 64 9.92 -18.36 13.70
C GLU A 64 8.80 -17.74 12.83
N ASP A 65 8.75 -16.40 12.73
CA ASP A 65 7.80 -15.73 11.84
C ASP A 65 8.10 -15.99 10.38
N LEU A 66 9.39 -16.01 10.01
CA LEU A 66 9.81 -16.31 8.64
C LEU A 66 9.35 -17.72 8.23
N ASP A 67 9.58 -18.73 9.06
CA ASP A 67 9.13 -20.10 8.79
C ASP A 67 7.61 -20.19 8.58
N ARG A 68 6.82 -19.51 9.44
CA ARG A 68 5.35 -19.47 9.32
C ARG A 68 4.92 -18.77 8.01
N GLN A 69 5.60 -17.70 7.62
CA GLN A 69 5.35 -16.99 6.37
C GLN A 69 5.70 -17.84 5.14
N PHE A 70 6.79 -18.61 5.19
CA PHE A 70 7.15 -19.58 4.16
C PHE A 70 6.06 -20.65 4.01
N VAL A 71 5.56 -21.21 5.12
CA VAL A 71 4.46 -22.18 5.11
C VAL A 71 3.19 -21.56 4.51
N ALA A 72 2.84 -20.33 4.87
CA ALA A 72 1.67 -19.64 4.33
C ALA A 72 1.74 -19.48 2.80
N ILE A 73 2.86 -18.98 2.28
CA ILE A 73 3.05 -18.75 0.83
C ILE A 73 3.06 -20.08 0.06
N THR A 74 3.76 -21.10 0.56
CA THR A 74 3.79 -22.43 -0.08
C THR A 74 2.44 -23.13 -0.02
N SER A 75 1.59 -22.78 0.96
CA SER A 75 0.19 -23.20 1.06
C SER A 75 -0.78 -22.30 0.27
N GLN A 76 -0.26 -21.48 -0.66
CA GLN A 76 -1.02 -20.58 -1.54
C GLN A 76 -1.80 -19.47 -0.84
N LYS A 77 -1.46 -19.13 0.41
CA LYS A 77 -2.00 -17.94 1.09
C LYS A 77 -1.21 -16.70 0.70
N ASN A 78 -1.88 -15.54 0.78
CA ASN A 78 -1.20 -14.26 0.76
C ASN A 78 -0.77 -13.88 2.19
N ILE A 79 0.28 -13.07 2.30
CA ILE A 79 0.65 -12.39 3.54
C ILE A 79 0.34 -10.91 3.37
N TYR A 80 -0.19 -10.30 4.42
CA TYR A 80 -0.45 -8.88 4.50
C TYR A 80 0.38 -8.28 5.63
N TYR A 81 1.10 -7.20 5.34
CA TYR A 81 1.82 -6.41 6.35
C TYR A 81 1.16 -5.05 6.52
N ASP A 82 0.99 -4.58 7.75
CA ASP A 82 0.69 -3.17 8.02
C ASP A 82 1.97 -2.32 8.04
N ALA A 83 1.82 -1.01 8.25
CA ALA A 83 2.93 -0.06 8.26
C ALA A 83 3.91 -0.29 9.43
N ASP A 84 3.43 -0.86 10.53
CA ASP A 84 4.25 -1.20 11.71
C ASP A 84 5.02 -2.53 11.51
N GLY A 85 4.69 -3.28 10.47
CA GLY A 85 5.30 -4.56 10.14
C GLY A 85 4.63 -5.77 10.78
N ASN A 86 3.47 -5.60 11.43
CA ASN A 86 2.66 -6.74 11.84
C ASN A 86 2.13 -7.44 10.61
N TRP A 87 1.99 -8.77 10.69
CA TRP A 87 1.58 -9.57 9.55
C TRP A 87 0.43 -10.52 9.87
N SER A 88 -0.37 -10.79 8.85
CA SER A 88 -1.46 -11.77 8.91
C SER A 88 -1.58 -12.54 7.59
N THR A 89 -2.38 -13.59 7.60
CA THR A 89 -2.84 -14.31 6.38
C THR A 89 -4.33 -14.15 6.15
N ASP A 90 -4.97 -13.24 6.89
CA ASP A 90 -6.41 -13.05 6.80
C ASP A 90 -6.75 -12.45 5.44
N GLU A 91 -7.83 -12.92 4.83
CA GLU A 91 -8.24 -12.40 3.54
C GLU A 91 -8.90 -11.04 3.73
N HIS A 92 -8.41 -10.05 2.98
CA HIS A 92 -8.97 -8.72 2.95
C HIS A 92 -9.59 -8.41 1.58
N VAL A 93 -10.79 -7.82 1.59
CA VAL A 93 -11.40 -7.22 0.41
C VAL A 93 -10.79 -5.84 0.23
N ALA A 94 -10.08 -5.64 -0.87
CA ALA A 94 -9.39 -4.40 -1.13
C ALA A 94 -10.33 -3.36 -1.76
N ASP A 95 -10.43 -2.20 -1.13
CA ASP A 95 -11.17 -1.05 -1.64
C ASP A 95 -10.43 -0.32 -2.76
N ASN A 96 -9.10 -0.27 -2.66
CA ASN A 96 -8.20 0.31 -3.66
C ASN A 96 -6.91 -0.51 -3.77
N PHE A 97 -6.24 -0.40 -4.92
CA PHE A 97 -4.98 -1.10 -5.20
C PHE A 97 -3.96 -0.09 -5.71
N LEU A 98 -2.75 -0.15 -5.15
CA LEU A 98 -1.64 0.70 -5.57
C LEU A 98 -0.39 -0.11 -5.81
N TYR A 99 0.19 0.02 -7.01
CA TYR A 99 1.44 -0.62 -7.36
C TYR A 99 2.59 0.38 -7.31
N ARG A 100 3.58 0.15 -6.44
CA ARG A 100 4.79 0.98 -6.33
C ARG A 100 6.05 0.18 -6.60
N LYS A 101 7.10 0.87 -7.07
CA LYS A 101 8.44 0.28 -7.24
C LYS A 101 9.20 0.13 -5.93
N PHE A 102 8.83 0.92 -4.93
CA PHE A 102 9.49 1.02 -3.63
C PHE A 102 8.53 0.58 -2.51
N LEU A 103 9.09 0.15 -1.38
CA LEU A 103 8.35 -0.21 -0.17
C LEU A 103 8.02 1.07 0.61
N GLU A 104 7.12 1.87 0.04
CA GLU A 104 6.62 3.10 0.63
C GLU A 104 5.09 3.02 0.75
N PHE A 105 4.58 2.79 1.97
CA PHE A 105 3.16 2.84 2.29
C PHE A 105 2.64 4.23 1.89
N PRO A 106 1.43 4.28 1.32
CA PRO A 106 0.88 5.54 0.87
C PRO A 106 0.48 6.41 2.04
N HIS A 107 0.98 7.65 2.04
CA HIS A 107 0.55 8.71 2.94
C HIS A 107 0.12 9.89 2.06
N PHE A 108 -1.15 9.91 1.69
CA PHE A 108 -1.71 10.94 0.81
C PHE A 108 -2.25 12.11 1.62
N THR A 109 -2.12 13.30 1.05
CA THR A 109 -2.63 14.56 1.57
C THR A 109 -3.59 15.18 0.55
N GLU A 110 -4.30 16.25 0.94
CA GLU A 110 -5.17 16.98 0.01
C GLU A 110 -4.39 17.57 -1.18
N ASP A 111 -3.11 17.90 -1.00
CA ASP A 111 -2.23 18.41 -2.07
C ASP A 111 -1.96 17.36 -3.17
N ASP A 112 -2.16 16.07 -2.87
CA ASP A 112 -2.04 14.99 -3.83
C ASP A 112 -3.29 14.80 -4.71
N ILE A 113 -4.39 15.52 -4.41
CA ILE A 113 -5.65 15.39 -5.14
C ILE A 113 -5.52 15.98 -6.54
N VAL A 114 -5.82 15.15 -7.54
CA VAL A 114 -5.91 15.57 -8.93
C VAL A 114 -7.23 15.08 -9.51
N ILE A 115 -8.15 16.01 -9.77
CA ILE A 115 -9.40 15.73 -10.49
C ILE A 115 -9.24 16.19 -11.94
N LYS A 116 -9.49 15.28 -12.88
CA LYS A 116 -9.46 15.58 -14.31
C LYS A 116 -10.83 15.39 -14.93
N SER A 117 -11.26 16.39 -15.68
CA SER A 117 -12.43 16.35 -16.56
C SER A 117 -11.96 16.57 -18.00
N PHE A 118 -12.49 15.80 -18.95
CA PHE A 118 -12.15 15.97 -20.37
C PHE A 118 -13.12 16.97 -21.01
N ASN A 119 -12.63 17.76 -21.98
CA ASN A 119 -13.30 18.95 -22.53
C ASN A 119 -14.72 18.72 -23.10
N ASP A 120 -15.14 17.48 -23.33
CA ASP A 120 -16.46 17.11 -23.84
C ASP A 120 -17.25 16.19 -22.89
N GLY A 121 -16.76 15.95 -21.67
CA GLY A 121 -17.33 14.98 -20.73
C GLY A 121 -18.01 15.60 -19.52
N THR A 122 -19.12 15.00 -19.09
CA THR A 122 -19.78 15.22 -17.79
C THR A 122 -19.10 14.47 -16.65
N HIS A 123 -17.99 13.78 -16.92
CA HIS A 123 -17.37 12.89 -15.94
C HIS A 123 -16.03 13.42 -15.44
N SER A 124 -15.83 13.28 -14.14
CA SER A 124 -14.62 13.60 -13.40
C SER A 124 -13.92 12.32 -12.95
N TYR A 125 -12.61 12.25 -13.17
CA TYR A 125 -11.75 11.16 -12.74
C TYR A 125 -10.88 11.63 -11.59
N ALA A 126 -10.87 10.88 -10.49
CA ALA A 126 -10.15 11.21 -9.28
C ALA A 126 -8.83 10.44 -9.18
N ARG A 127 -7.76 11.16 -8.83
CA ARG A 127 -6.47 10.58 -8.48
C ARG A 127 -5.96 11.18 -7.17
N LEU A 128 -5.22 10.36 -6.43
CA LEU A 128 -4.42 10.76 -5.28
C LEU A 128 -2.96 10.40 -5.56
N GLY A 129 -2.16 11.38 -5.99
CA GLY A 129 -0.81 11.14 -6.47
C GLY A 129 -0.76 10.06 -7.57
N ASP A 130 -0.19 8.90 -7.24
CA ASP A 130 -0.07 7.75 -8.13
C ASP A 130 -1.29 6.80 -8.11
N LEU A 131 -2.23 6.98 -7.18
CA LEU A 131 -3.47 6.19 -7.06
C LEU A 131 -4.57 6.69 -8.01
N GLU A 132 -5.20 5.78 -8.74
CA GLU A 132 -6.52 5.99 -9.35
C GLU A 132 -7.58 5.59 -8.32
N VAL A 133 -8.38 6.56 -7.89
CA VAL A 133 -9.39 6.34 -6.85
C VAL A 133 -10.55 5.56 -7.42
N ARG A 134 -11.02 4.57 -6.67
CA ARG A 134 -12.22 3.80 -7.00
C ARG A 134 -13.12 3.55 -5.80
N GLU A 135 -14.39 3.27 -6.08
CA GLU A 135 -15.42 2.81 -5.15
C GLU A 135 -16.17 1.61 -5.73
N GLY A 136 -15.70 0.40 -5.37
CA GLY A 136 -16.11 -0.81 -6.08
C GLY A 136 -15.74 -0.70 -7.56
N ASP A 137 -16.75 -0.75 -8.43
CA ASP A 137 -16.59 -0.60 -9.88
C ASP A 137 -16.65 0.86 -10.37
N VAL A 138 -16.91 1.82 -9.47
CA VAL A 138 -16.97 3.25 -9.81
C VAL A 138 -15.55 3.84 -9.84
N VAL A 139 -15.14 4.35 -11.00
CA VAL A 139 -13.83 5.00 -11.23
C VAL A 139 -13.95 6.42 -11.80
N LYS A 140 -15.19 6.90 -11.95
CA LYS A 140 -15.52 8.23 -12.45
C LYS A 140 -16.84 8.68 -11.85
N TRP A 141 -16.98 9.99 -11.65
CA TRP A 141 -18.15 10.61 -11.05
C TRP A 141 -18.73 11.65 -12.00
N ASP A 142 -19.99 12.01 -11.81
CA ASP A 142 -20.66 12.98 -12.69
C ASP A 142 -20.35 14.43 -12.29
N THR A 143 -19.72 14.63 -11.13
CA THR A 143 -19.32 15.95 -10.65
C THR A 143 -17.89 15.97 -10.11
N PHE A 144 -17.29 17.17 -10.13
CA PHE A 144 -16.00 17.41 -9.47
C PHE A 144 -16.09 17.12 -7.97
N ASP A 145 -17.16 17.58 -7.32
CA ASP A 145 -17.33 17.45 -5.87
C ASP A 145 -17.41 15.99 -5.43
N GLU A 146 -18.15 15.14 -6.14
CA GLU A 146 -18.20 13.70 -5.83
C GLU A 146 -16.83 13.03 -6.00
N ALA A 147 -16.10 13.38 -7.07
CA ALA A 147 -14.75 12.89 -7.30
C ALA A 147 -13.77 13.35 -6.20
N TYR A 148 -13.90 14.61 -5.75
CA TYR A 148 -13.12 15.17 -4.65
C TYR A 148 -13.43 14.47 -3.32
N GLN A 149 -14.72 14.25 -3.01
CA GLN A 149 -15.13 13.54 -1.80
C GLN A 149 -14.66 12.09 -1.78
N ALA A 150 -14.60 11.42 -2.95
CA ALA A 150 -14.02 10.08 -3.04
C ALA A 150 -12.52 10.06 -2.68
N CYS A 151 -11.77 11.09 -3.07
CA CYS A 151 -10.38 11.27 -2.61
C CYS A 151 -10.32 11.47 -1.09
N LEU A 152 -11.15 12.36 -0.54
CA LEU A 152 -11.14 12.66 0.89
C LEU A 152 -11.45 11.44 1.76
N ARG A 153 -12.23 10.46 1.29
CA ARG A 153 -12.46 9.22 2.05
C ARG A 153 -11.18 8.39 2.26
N ILE A 154 -10.18 8.56 1.39
CA ILE A 154 -8.89 7.87 1.48
C ILE A 154 -7.89 8.67 2.32
N ILE A 155 -7.97 10.02 2.28
CA ILE A 155 -7.15 10.91 3.09
C ILE A 155 -7.72 10.95 4.52
N GLY A 156 -6.99 10.41 5.50
CA GLY A 156 -7.44 10.43 6.89
C GLY A 156 -6.95 9.25 7.72
N GLN A 157 -5.77 8.73 7.41
CA GLN A 157 -5.04 7.80 8.27
C GLN A 157 -4.22 8.59 9.27
#